data_AF-A0A0R0JAI7-F1
#
_entry.id   AF-A0A0R0JAI7-F1
#
_cell.length_a   1.000
_cell.length_b   1.000
_cell.length_c   1.000
_cell.angle_alpha   90.00
_cell.angle_beta   90.00
_cell.angle_gamma   90.00
#
_symmetry.space_group_name_H-M   'P 1'
#
loop_
_entity.id
_entity.type
_entity.pdbx_description
1 polymer ?
#
loop_
_entity_poly.entity_id
_entity_poly.type
_entity_poly.pdbx_seq_one_letter_code
_entity_poly.pdbx_strand_id
1 'polypeptide(L)'
;MPHNPDTVVYLHGTLDLVIEDARFLPNMDMLSERVRRFFSALNTCSASITGKRKQRHARHRHRKIITSDPYVTVCLAGATVARTRVISNSQNPTWDEHFKIPLAHPASQVEFYVKDNDMFGADLIGVATVSAERILSGEAIRDWFPIIGTFGKPPKPDCAVRLAMKFTRCEDSFMYRSRTETDPDRFVVRDSYFPVRHGGSVTLYQDAHVPDSMLPEVELEDGVVFEHGKCWEDICHAILGAHHLVYIVGWSIYHKVKLVREPTKALPSGGNLNLGELLKYKSQEGLRVLLLVWDDKTSHSKFGINTSGVMQTHDEETRKFFKHSSVRCLLSPRYASSKLSIFKQQVVGTLFTHHQKCVIVDTQAHGNNRKITAFIGGLDLCDGRYDTPEHRILRDIDTVYQDDYHNPTFCAGTKGPRQPWHDLHCKIEGPAAYDILTNFEQRWRKATKWSELGRKLKRVSHWNDDSLIKLERIFWILSPSESTPVDDPELWVSKEDDPENWHVQVFRSIDSGSLKGFPKDVVVAETQNLVCAKNLVIDKSIQTAYIHAIRSAQHFIYIENQYFIGSSFAWPAYKEAERWCS
;
A
#
# COMPACT_ATOMS: atom_id res chain seq x y z
N MET A 1 11.20 13.13 44.62
CA MET A 1 9.99 13.91 44.29
C MET A 1 8.88 12.91 44.01
N PRO A 2 7.68 13.04 44.60
CA PRO A 2 6.57 12.17 44.25
C PRO A 2 6.22 12.39 42.76
N HIS A 3 6.14 11.31 41.97
CA HIS A 3 5.75 11.36 40.56
C HIS A 3 4.37 12.00 40.44
N ASN A 4 4.27 13.08 39.66
CA ASN A 4 2.99 13.66 39.29
C ASN A 4 2.42 12.86 38.09
N PRO A 5 1.34 12.08 38.26
CA PRO A 5 0.82 11.18 37.23
C PRO A 5 0.33 11.89 35.96
N ASP A 6 0.18 13.22 36.00
CA ASP A 6 -0.28 14.05 34.88
C ASP A 6 0.86 14.72 34.10
N THR A 7 2.12 14.42 34.40
CA THR A 7 3.26 15.04 33.70
C THR A 7 3.30 14.58 32.24
N VAL A 8 3.04 15.51 31.33
CA VAL A 8 3.09 15.24 29.88
C VAL A 8 4.54 15.39 29.41
N VAL A 9 5.08 14.32 28.82
CA VAL A 9 6.38 14.32 28.15
C VAL A 9 6.22 14.09 26.66
N TYR A 10 7.23 14.46 25.88
CA TYR A 10 7.22 14.27 24.43
C TYR A 10 8.01 13.02 24.04
N LEU A 11 7.31 11.98 23.60
CA LEU A 11 7.92 10.74 23.11
C LEU A 11 8.22 10.89 21.61
N HIS A 12 9.44 11.38 21.31
CA HIS A 12 9.97 11.44 19.95
C HIS A 12 11.10 10.41 19.74
N GLY A 13 10.79 9.32 19.03
CA GLY A 13 11.72 8.22 18.88
C GLY A 13 11.03 6.95 18.37
N THR A 14 11.55 5.79 18.76
CA THR A 14 10.99 4.48 18.43
C THR A 14 10.75 3.70 19.71
N LEU A 15 9.51 3.25 19.90
CA LEU A 15 9.14 2.30 20.94
C LEU A 15 9.23 0.88 20.36
N ASP A 16 10.21 0.12 20.83
CA ASP A 16 10.28 -1.31 20.62
C ASP A 16 9.39 -1.98 21.69
N LEU A 17 8.33 -2.66 21.26
CA LEU A 17 7.28 -3.19 22.12
C LEU A 17 6.97 -4.63 21.74
N VAL A 18 6.98 -5.52 22.73
CA VAL A 18 6.43 -6.87 22.65
C VAL A 18 5.23 -6.98 23.58
N ILE A 19 4.11 -7.40 23.03
CA ILE A 19 2.91 -7.76 23.80
C ILE A 19 2.91 -9.29 23.91
N GLU A 20 3.30 -9.81 25.06
CA GLU A 20 3.56 -11.24 25.28
C GLU A 20 2.23 -11.99 25.48
N ASP A 21 1.61 -11.83 26.65
CA ASP A 21 0.38 -12.52 27.01
C ASP A 21 -0.49 -11.72 27.98
N ALA A 22 -1.71 -12.20 28.19
CA ALA A 22 -2.58 -11.74 29.27
C ALA A 22 -3.10 -12.93 30.06
N ARG A 23 -3.50 -12.67 31.31
CA ARG A 23 -4.03 -13.69 32.22
C ARG A 23 -5.34 -13.25 32.84
N PHE A 24 -6.17 -14.25 33.16
CA PHE A 24 -7.43 -14.09 33.88
C PHE A 24 -8.38 -13.07 33.25
N LEU A 25 -8.52 -13.05 31.92
CA LEU A 25 -9.52 -12.21 31.26
C LEU A 25 -10.96 -12.70 31.57
N PRO A 26 -11.96 -11.81 31.66
CA PRO A 26 -13.35 -12.19 31.79
C PRO A 26 -13.88 -12.87 30.52
N ASN A 27 -14.93 -13.69 30.64
CA ASN A 27 -15.66 -14.22 29.49
C ASN A 27 -16.73 -13.20 29.07
N MET A 28 -16.50 -12.50 27.97
CA MET A 28 -17.36 -11.43 27.46
C MET A 28 -18.45 -11.95 26.51
N ASP A 29 -18.21 -13.04 25.77
CA ASP A 29 -19.21 -13.72 24.93
C ASP A 29 -20.49 -14.16 25.67
N MET A 30 -20.36 -14.51 26.97
CA MET A 30 -21.51 -14.86 27.80
C MET A 30 -22.39 -13.65 28.14
N LEU A 31 -21.81 -12.45 28.18
CA LEU A 31 -22.53 -11.19 28.39
C LEU A 31 -23.21 -10.76 27.09
N SER A 32 -22.52 -10.81 25.95
CA SER A 32 -23.10 -10.50 24.64
C SER A 32 -24.21 -11.48 24.26
N GLU A 33 -24.10 -12.77 24.57
CA GLU A 33 -25.22 -13.73 24.43
C GLU A 33 -26.45 -13.38 25.29
N ARG A 34 -26.27 -12.90 26.52
CA ARG A 34 -27.39 -12.49 27.40
C ARG A 34 -28.10 -11.26 26.85
N VAL A 35 -27.33 -10.27 26.38
CA VAL A 35 -27.85 -9.07 25.72
C VAL A 35 -28.58 -9.45 24.42
N ARG A 36 -28.02 -10.34 23.61
CA ARG A 36 -28.67 -10.88 22.39
C ARG A 36 -30.00 -11.56 22.69
N ARG A 37 -30.09 -12.36 23.76
CA ARG A 37 -31.34 -13.00 24.19
C ARG A 37 -32.38 -11.99 24.64
N PHE A 38 -31.96 -10.91 25.30
CA PHE A 38 -32.84 -9.83 25.75
C PHE A 38 -33.42 -9.03 24.57
N PHE A 39 -32.60 -8.64 23.60
CA PHE A 39 -33.08 -7.96 22.37
C PHE A 39 -33.92 -8.88 21.47
N SER A 40 -33.57 -10.16 21.39
CA SER A 40 -34.41 -11.15 20.70
C SER A 40 -35.76 -11.35 21.40
N ALA A 41 -35.82 -11.22 22.73
CA ALA A 41 -37.06 -11.29 23.50
C ALA A 41 -37.94 -10.04 23.29
N LEU A 42 -37.34 -8.85 23.15
CA LEU A 42 -38.03 -7.61 22.81
C LEU A 42 -38.54 -7.60 21.36
N ASN A 43 -37.81 -8.18 20.41
CA ASN A 43 -38.27 -8.35 19.02
C ASN A 43 -39.37 -9.43 18.87
N THR A 44 -39.52 -10.34 19.83
CA THR A 44 -40.68 -11.26 19.88
C THR A 44 -41.97 -10.61 20.39
N CYS A 45 -41.94 -9.34 20.82
CA CYS A 45 -43.14 -8.60 21.22
C CYS A 45 -43.85 -7.87 20.05
N SER A 46 -43.44 -8.08 18.79
CA SER A 46 -44.14 -7.48 17.62
C SER A 46 -44.58 -8.47 16.53
N ALA A 47 -44.67 -9.77 16.83
CA ALA A 47 -45.17 -10.74 15.85
C ALA A 47 -45.96 -11.87 16.51
N SER A 48 -47.17 -11.55 16.95
CA SER A 48 -48.22 -12.55 17.13
C SER A 48 -48.98 -12.74 15.81
N ILE A 49 -49.28 -14.01 15.51
CA ILE A 49 -50.24 -14.54 14.52
C ILE A 49 -49.61 -15.05 13.21
N THR A 50 -49.12 -16.30 13.24
CA THR A 50 -49.73 -17.44 12.52
C THR A 50 -48.83 -18.68 12.65
N GLY A 51 -49.46 -19.82 12.96
CA GLY A 51 -48.79 -21.03 13.39
C GLY A 51 -48.15 -21.86 12.28
N LYS A 52 -47.14 -22.65 12.68
CA LYS A 52 -46.97 -24.08 12.36
C LYS A 52 -45.79 -24.64 13.15
N ARG A 53 -46.10 -25.45 14.16
CA ARG A 53 -45.16 -26.25 14.96
C ARG A 53 -44.53 -27.31 14.05
N LYS A 54 -43.24 -27.19 13.71
CA LYS A 54 -42.42 -28.30 13.21
C LYS A 54 -41.47 -28.74 14.32
N GLN A 55 -41.70 -29.95 14.84
CA GLN A 55 -40.74 -30.66 15.69
C GLN A 55 -39.43 -30.85 14.91
N ARG A 56 -38.32 -30.31 15.41
CA ARG A 56 -36.97 -30.70 15.00
C ARG A 56 -36.32 -31.43 16.16
N HIS A 57 -35.94 -32.68 15.90
CA HIS A 57 -35.18 -33.54 16.79
C HIS A 57 -33.95 -32.83 17.36
N ALA A 58 -33.83 -32.87 18.69
CA ALA A 58 -32.68 -32.41 19.44
C ALA A 58 -31.47 -33.31 19.13
N ARG A 59 -30.56 -32.83 18.26
CA ARG A 59 -29.20 -33.36 18.22
C ARG A 59 -28.42 -32.71 19.35
N HIS A 60 -27.92 -33.52 20.29
CA HIS A 60 -26.93 -33.12 21.29
C HIS A 60 -25.73 -32.46 20.60
N ARG A 61 -25.69 -31.11 20.62
CA ARG A 61 -24.46 -30.37 20.34
C ARG A 61 -23.65 -30.38 21.62
N HIS A 62 -22.45 -30.96 21.57
CA HIS A 62 -21.40 -30.65 22.54
C HIS A 62 -21.36 -29.13 22.72
N ARG A 63 -21.55 -28.64 23.96
CA ARG A 63 -21.38 -27.22 24.30
C ARG A 63 -19.90 -26.89 24.05
N LYS A 64 -19.59 -26.34 22.89
CA LYS A 64 -18.34 -25.60 22.70
C LYS A 64 -18.41 -24.45 23.70
N ILE A 65 -17.52 -24.43 24.69
CA ILE A 65 -17.41 -23.31 25.62
C ILE A 65 -16.91 -22.15 24.76
N ILE A 66 -17.79 -21.18 24.50
CA ILE A 66 -17.45 -19.95 23.81
C ILE A 66 -16.92 -18.98 24.88
N THR A 67 -15.72 -18.46 24.66
CA THR A 67 -15.09 -17.46 25.53
C THR A 67 -14.51 -16.36 24.67
N SER A 68 -14.18 -15.22 25.28
CA SER A 68 -13.63 -14.04 24.63
C SER A 68 -12.55 -14.34 23.59
N ASP A 69 -12.58 -13.54 22.53
CA ASP A 69 -11.63 -13.42 21.43
C ASP A 69 -10.73 -12.15 21.61
N PRO A 70 -9.79 -12.14 22.59
CA PRO A 70 -9.08 -10.93 22.98
C PRO A 70 -8.03 -10.44 21.97
N TYR A 71 -7.83 -9.11 21.97
CA TYR A 71 -6.73 -8.41 21.33
C TYR A 71 -6.37 -7.13 22.10
N VAL A 72 -5.20 -6.56 21.80
CA VAL A 72 -4.72 -5.32 22.44
C VAL A 72 -4.61 -4.21 21.39
N THR A 73 -5.03 -3.00 21.74
CA THR A 73 -4.70 -1.77 21.01
C THR A 73 -3.85 -0.87 21.88
N VAL A 74 -2.72 -0.42 21.32
CA VAL A 74 -1.81 0.53 21.95
C VAL A 74 -2.24 1.93 21.51
N CYS A 75 -2.54 2.78 22.47
CA CYS A 75 -2.98 4.14 22.25
C CYS A 75 -2.05 5.13 22.93
N LEU A 76 -1.80 6.24 22.25
CA LEU A 76 -1.00 7.35 22.74
C LEU A 76 -1.64 8.65 22.28
N ALA A 77 -1.93 9.57 23.21
CA ALA A 77 -2.58 10.85 22.91
C ALA A 77 -3.86 10.70 22.06
N GLY A 78 -4.73 9.75 22.43
CA GLY A 78 -5.96 9.43 21.70
C GLY A 78 -5.78 8.67 20.37
N ALA A 79 -4.54 8.48 19.91
CA ALA A 79 -4.24 7.80 18.64
C ALA A 79 -3.89 6.33 18.86
N THR A 80 -4.53 5.41 18.10
CA THR A 80 -4.08 4.01 18.05
C THR A 80 -2.82 3.89 17.21
N VAL A 81 -1.71 3.49 17.84
CA VAL A 81 -0.39 3.38 17.20
C VAL A 81 0.01 1.93 16.87
N ALA A 82 -0.58 0.96 17.55
CA ALA A 82 -0.41 -0.47 17.26
C ALA A 82 -1.63 -1.29 17.68
N ARG A 83 -1.75 -2.50 17.10
CA ARG A 83 -2.84 -3.42 17.41
C ARG A 83 -2.40 -4.86 17.15
N THR A 84 -2.67 -5.75 18.10
CA THR A 84 -2.37 -7.18 17.94
C THR A 84 -3.39 -7.94 17.09
N ARG A 85 -3.08 -9.20 16.74
CA ARG A 85 -4.09 -10.15 16.25
C ARG A 85 -5.13 -10.48 17.32
N VAL A 86 -6.25 -11.01 16.83
CA VAL A 86 -7.30 -11.57 17.67
C VAL A 86 -6.96 -13.03 17.98
N ILE A 87 -6.89 -13.38 19.25
CA ILE A 87 -6.74 -14.78 19.69
C ILE A 87 -8.12 -15.30 20.01
N SER A 88 -8.57 -16.34 19.31
CA SER A 88 -9.92 -16.85 19.51
C SER A 88 -10.05 -17.71 20.76
N ASN A 89 -11.15 -17.53 21.50
CA ASN A 89 -11.59 -18.36 22.61
C ASN A 89 -10.52 -18.59 23.68
N SER A 90 -9.96 -17.50 24.20
CA SER A 90 -8.97 -17.57 25.27
C SER A 90 -9.16 -16.50 26.34
N GLN A 91 -9.14 -16.92 27.60
CA GLN A 91 -9.03 -16.01 28.76
C GLN A 91 -7.57 -15.78 29.19
N ASN A 92 -6.62 -16.53 28.62
CA ASN A 92 -5.19 -16.38 28.85
C ASN A 92 -4.49 -16.37 27.47
N PRO A 93 -4.71 -15.33 26.65
CA PRO A 93 -4.15 -15.27 25.30
C PRO A 93 -2.64 -15.05 25.34
N THR A 94 -1.93 -15.69 24.41
CA THR A 94 -0.53 -15.42 24.10
C THR A 94 -0.44 -14.86 22.70
N TRP A 95 0.03 -13.62 22.58
CA TRP A 95 0.23 -12.95 21.30
C TRP A 95 1.68 -13.10 20.84
N ASP A 96 2.65 -12.83 21.73
CA ASP A 96 4.08 -12.73 21.43
C ASP A 96 4.33 -11.90 20.15
N GLU A 97 3.69 -10.74 20.06
CA GLU A 97 3.76 -9.87 18.87
C GLU A 97 4.68 -8.68 19.10
N HIS A 98 5.56 -8.45 18.13
CA HIS A 98 6.58 -7.40 18.17
C HIS A 98 6.17 -6.19 17.31
N PHE A 99 6.35 -5.00 17.87
CA PHE A 99 6.06 -3.73 17.21
C PHE A 99 7.26 -2.79 17.36
N LYS A 100 7.72 -2.26 16.22
CA LYS A 100 8.55 -1.05 16.18
C LYS A 100 7.66 0.13 15.84
N ILE A 101 7.40 0.97 16.84
CA ILE A 101 6.42 2.07 16.73
C ILE A 101 7.18 3.40 16.69
N PRO A 102 7.22 4.11 15.55
CA PRO A 102 7.73 5.47 15.53
C PRO A 102 6.76 6.40 16.25
N LEU A 103 7.24 7.09 17.29
CA LEU A 103 6.48 8.04 18.08
C LEU A 103 6.95 9.47 17.84
N ALA A 104 6.00 10.40 17.83
CA ALA A 104 6.19 11.85 17.89
C ALA A 104 4.99 12.49 18.63
N HIS A 105 4.72 12.00 19.85
CA HIS A 105 3.48 12.30 20.58
C HIS A 105 3.77 12.94 21.95
N PRO A 106 3.01 13.97 22.36
CA PRO A 106 2.94 14.38 23.76
C PRO A 106 2.04 13.41 24.53
N ALA A 107 2.52 12.84 25.64
CA ALA A 107 1.75 11.90 26.44
C ALA A 107 2.17 11.90 27.91
N SER A 108 1.21 11.68 28.81
CA SER A 108 1.46 11.32 30.22
C SER A 108 1.63 9.81 30.41
N GLN A 109 0.95 9.01 29.59
CA GLN A 109 0.98 7.55 29.63
C GLN A 109 0.75 6.93 28.25
N VAL A 110 1.22 5.70 28.08
CA VAL A 110 0.84 4.80 26.98
C VAL A 110 -0.24 3.86 27.50
N GLU A 111 -1.33 3.73 26.75
CA GLU A 111 -2.50 2.96 27.14
C GLU A 111 -2.65 1.68 26.31
N PHE A 112 -2.83 0.56 26.98
CA PHE A 112 -2.98 -0.76 26.39
C PHE A 112 -4.41 -1.22 26.64
N TYR A 113 -5.27 -0.94 25.66
CA TYR A 113 -6.68 -1.33 25.73
C TYR A 113 -6.81 -2.81 25.33
N VAL A 114 -7.22 -3.64 26.28
CA VAL A 114 -7.54 -5.05 26.05
C VAL A 114 -9.02 -5.13 25.71
N LYS A 115 -9.33 -5.67 24.54
CA LYS A 115 -10.68 -5.69 23.95
C LYS A 115 -11.05 -7.09 23.52
N ASP A 116 -12.34 -7.39 23.55
CA ASP A 116 -12.92 -8.56 22.92
C ASP A 116 -13.40 -8.25 21.50
N ASN A 117 -13.28 -9.19 20.57
CA ASN A 117 -13.65 -9.00 19.17
C ASN A 117 -14.96 -9.74 18.82
N ASP A 118 -16.09 -9.11 19.11
CA ASP A 118 -17.41 -9.64 18.81
C ASP A 118 -17.90 -9.30 17.40
N MET A 119 -18.86 -10.09 16.89
CA MET A 119 -19.46 -9.88 15.57
C MET A 119 -20.14 -8.51 15.38
N PHE A 120 -20.50 -7.81 16.46
CA PHE A 120 -21.27 -6.56 16.44
C PHE A 120 -20.50 -5.33 16.94
N GLY A 121 -19.25 -5.48 17.37
CA GLY A 121 -18.48 -4.39 17.97
C GLY A 121 -17.31 -4.96 18.78
N ALA A 122 -16.35 -4.11 19.13
CA ALA A 122 -15.30 -4.52 20.05
C ALA A 122 -15.69 -4.08 21.47
N ASP A 123 -15.78 -5.03 22.40
CA ASP A 123 -16.12 -4.74 23.79
C ASP A 123 -14.83 -4.50 24.60
N LEU A 124 -14.80 -3.45 25.41
CA LEU A 124 -13.63 -3.15 26.25
C LEU A 124 -13.61 -4.09 27.46
N ILE A 125 -12.50 -4.82 27.64
CA ILE A 125 -12.24 -5.60 28.85
C ILE A 125 -11.63 -4.70 29.93
N GLY A 126 -10.65 -3.89 29.55
CA GLY A 126 -10.02 -2.91 30.43
C GLY A 126 -8.75 -2.32 29.82
N VAL A 127 -8.06 -1.50 30.60
CA VAL A 127 -6.88 -0.74 30.18
C VAL A 127 -5.74 -0.99 31.15
N ALA A 128 -4.56 -1.33 30.62
CA ALA A 128 -3.31 -1.26 31.35
C ALA A 128 -2.56 0.01 30.92
N THR A 129 -1.88 0.69 31.84
CA THR A 129 -1.18 1.94 31.56
C THR A 129 0.28 1.89 31.99
N VAL A 130 1.13 2.55 31.21
CA VAL A 130 2.56 2.72 31.51
C VAL A 130 2.89 4.19 31.40
N SER A 131 3.48 4.77 32.46
CA SER A 131 3.89 6.18 32.48
C SER A 131 4.85 6.50 31.32
N ALA A 132 4.58 7.60 30.63
CA ALA A 132 5.42 8.09 29.55
C ALA A 132 6.81 8.53 30.07
N GLU A 133 6.93 9.01 31.30
CA GLU A 133 8.23 9.29 31.94
C GLU A 133 9.06 8.02 32.09
N ARG A 134 8.43 6.93 32.58
CA ARG A 134 9.09 5.62 32.72
C ARG A 134 9.60 5.12 31.38
N ILE A 135 8.80 5.29 30.31
CA ILE A 135 9.20 4.93 28.95
C ILE A 135 10.33 5.82 28.44
N LEU A 136 10.25 7.13 28.67
CA LEU A 136 11.26 8.12 28.22
C LEU A 136 12.64 7.92 28.86
N SER A 137 12.72 7.22 30.00
CA SER A 137 13.98 6.85 30.65
C SER A 137 14.88 5.99 29.74
N GLY A 138 14.29 5.24 28.80
CA GLY A 138 15.01 4.31 27.93
C GLY A 138 15.39 2.97 28.58
N GLU A 139 15.05 2.77 29.86
CA GLU A 139 15.23 1.49 30.54
C GLU A 139 14.36 0.40 29.91
N ALA A 140 14.89 -0.83 29.86
CA ALA A 140 14.11 -1.97 29.40
C ALA A 140 13.06 -2.33 30.46
N ILE A 141 11.78 -2.26 30.07
CA ILE A 141 10.64 -2.58 30.93
C ILE A 141 10.15 -3.96 30.53
N ARG A 142 10.03 -4.90 31.47
CA ARG A 142 9.34 -6.18 31.25
C ARG A 142 8.59 -6.57 32.52
N ASP A 143 7.27 -6.46 32.49
CA ASP A 143 6.46 -6.63 33.70
C ASP A 143 4.99 -7.00 33.39
N TRP A 144 4.27 -7.41 34.43
CA TRP A 144 2.83 -7.57 34.44
C TRP A 144 2.14 -6.26 34.83
N PHE A 145 1.30 -5.75 33.94
CA PHE A 145 0.52 -4.55 34.16
C PHE A 145 -0.94 -4.91 34.43
N PRO A 146 -1.51 -4.48 35.56
CA PRO A 146 -2.90 -4.79 35.89
C PRO A 146 -3.85 -4.17 34.87
N ILE A 147 -4.84 -4.94 34.44
CA ILE A 147 -5.89 -4.46 33.53
C ILE A 147 -7.01 -3.89 34.37
N ILE A 148 -7.28 -2.59 34.24
CA ILE A 148 -8.31 -1.90 34.98
C ILE A 148 -9.57 -1.77 34.12
N GLY A 149 -10.69 -2.30 34.61
CA GLY A 149 -11.99 -2.18 33.95
C GLY A 149 -12.60 -0.78 34.11
N THR A 150 -13.75 -0.56 33.47
CA THR A 150 -14.47 0.73 33.48
C THR A 150 -14.86 1.23 34.87
N PHE A 151 -14.98 0.34 35.86
CA PHE A 151 -15.30 0.67 37.25
C PHE A 151 -14.07 0.95 38.14
N GLY A 152 -12.89 1.16 37.54
CA GLY A 152 -11.66 1.48 38.27
C GLY A 152 -11.05 0.31 39.06
N LYS A 153 -11.51 -0.92 38.80
CA LYS A 153 -11.00 -2.16 39.42
C LYS A 153 -10.71 -3.22 38.36
N PRO A 154 -9.80 -4.18 38.64
CA PRO A 154 -9.59 -5.31 37.74
C PRO A 154 -10.88 -6.12 37.51
N PRO A 155 -11.19 -6.53 36.26
CA PRO A 155 -12.38 -7.34 35.97
C PRO A 155 -12.41 -8.69 36.71
N LYS A 156 -11.24 -9.23 37.01
CA LYS A 156 -10.99 -10.43 37.82
C LYS A 156 -9.74 -10.22 38.67
N PRO A 157 -9.60 -10.94 39.80
CA PRO A 157 -8.33 -10.99 40.54
C PRO A 157 -7.16 -11.37 39.61
N ASP A 158 -6.02 -10.70 39.78
CA ASP A 158 -4.79 -10.91 39.02
C ASP A 158 -4.87 -10.70 37.49
N CYS A 159 -5.97 -10.12 37.00
CA CYS A 159 -6.16 -9.78 35.59
C CYS A 159 -5.11 -8.77 35.14
N ALA A 160 -4.22 -9.18 34.25
CA ALA A 160 -3.06 -8.40 33.86
C ALA A 160 -2.59 -8.77 32.44
N VAL A 161 -1.85 -7.85 31.81
CA VAL A 161 -1.15 -8.06 30.53
C VAL A 161 0.35 -7.93 30.77
N ARG A 162 1.13 -8.83 30.17
CA ARG A 162 2.58 -8.80 30.23
C ARG A 162 3.14 -8.07 29.02
N LEU A 163 3.96 -7.06 29.29
CA LEU A 163 4.53 -6.19 28.28
C LEU A 163 6.04 -6.16 28.44
N ALA A 164 6.76 -6.25 27.32
CA ALA A 164 8.18 -5.94 27.26
C ALA A 164 8.37 -4.74 26.33
N MET A 165 9.08 -3.69 26.74
CA MET A 165 9.30 -2.53 25.89
C MET A 165 10.60 -1.81 26.21
N LYS A 166 11.16 -1.15 25.18
CA LYS A 166 12.30 -0.25 25.29
C LYS A 166 12.09 0.92 24.34
N PHE A 167 12.30 2.13 24.84
CA PHE A 167 12.24 3.33 24.03
C PHE A 167 13.64 3.79 23.64
N THR A 168 13.81 4.11 22.36
CA THR A 168 15.02 4.75 21.85
C THR A 168 14.64 6.12 21.33
N ARG A 169 15.23 7.19 21.89
CA ARG A 169 14.98 8.55 21.44
C ARG A 169 15.45 8.73 20.00
N CYS A 170 14.85 9.68 19.28
CA CYS A 170 15.27 9.96 17.91
C CYS A 170 16.77 10.35 17.85
N GLU A 171 17.25 11.14 18.81
CA GLU A 171 18.65 11.57 18.94
C GLU A 171 19.63 10.42 19.25
N ASP A 172 19.15 9.37 19.93
CA ASP A 172 19.94 8.20 20.29
C ASP A 172 19.95 7.12 19.22
N SER A 173 19.06 7.23 18.23
CA SER A 173 18.96 6.26 17.16
C SER A 173 20.24 6.21 16.33
N PHE A 174 20.61 5.00 15.88
CA PHE A 174 21.73 4.81 14.96
C PHE A 174 21.65 5.77 13.76
N MET A 175 20.44 5.99 13.23
CA MET A 175 20.18 6.89 12.08
C MET A 175 20.54 8.35 12.37
N TYR A 176 20.43 8.79 13.63
CA TYR A 176 20.84 10.12 14.04
C TYR A 176 22.31 10.17 14.45
N ARG A 177 22.90 9.06 14.91
CA ARG A 177 24.33 8.99 15.30
C ARG A 177 25.27 8.74 14.12
N SER A 178 24.82 8.10 13.04
CA SER A 178 25.57 7.92 11.78
C SER A 178 25.84 9.24 11.05
N ARG A 179 25.48 10.39 11.64
CA ARG A 179 25.90 11.75 11.25
C ARG A 179 27.40 11.91 11.06
N THR A 180 28.22 11.11 11.74
CA THR A 180 29.69 11.23 11.74
C THR A 180 30.41 10.08 11.05
N GLU A 181 29.70 9.07 10.53
CA GLU A 181 30.29 7.86 9.96
C GLU A 181 30.05 7.77 8.45
N THR A 182 31.06 7.31 7.72
CA THR A 182 30.99 6.92 6.30
C THR A 182 30.33 5.55 6.16
N ASP A 183 29.16 5.36 6.76
CA ASP A 183 28.38 4.12 6.59
C ASP A 183 27.65 4.19 5.23
N PRO A 184 28.02 3.34 4.25
CA PRO A 184 27.33 3.29 2.96
C PRO A 184 25.83 2.95 3.10
N ASP A 185 25.45 2.23 4.17
CA ASP A 185 24.08 1.81 4.42
C ASP A 185 23.25 2.81 5.25
N ARG A 186 23.76 4.02 5.49
CA ARG A 186 23.09 5.00 6.37
C ARG A 186 21.67 5.41 5.94
N PHE A 187 21.36 5.26 4.65
CA PHE A 187 20.04 5.59 4.08
C PHE A 187 19.13 4.38 3.92
N VAL A 188 19.61 3.18 4.22
CA VAL A 188 18.88 1.93 4.04
C VAL A 188 17.79 1.79 5.11
N VAL A 189 16.55 1.61 4.66
CA VAL A 189 15.42 1.34 5.55
C VAL A 189 15.39 -0.16 5.83
N ARG A 190 15.93 -0.58 6.98
CA ARG A 190 16.07 -2.02 7.33
C ARG A 190 14.73 -2.73 7.57
N ASP A 191 13.72 -2.00 8.03
CA ASP A 191 12.40 -2.52 8.39
C ASP A 191 11.41 -2.43 7.21
N SER A 192 11.78 -2.99 6.04
CA SER A 192 10.94 -3.01 4.84
C SER A 192 10.85 -4.41 4.20
N TYR A 193 9.77 -4.63 3.44
CA TYR A 193 9.52 -5.92 2.79
C TYR A 193 10.53 -6.23 1.66
N PHE A 194 10.86 -5.22 0.84
CA PHE A 194 11.94 -5.32 -0.13
C PHE A 194 13.22 -4.71 0.46
N PRO A 195 14.35 -5.41 0.39
CA PRO A 195 15.63 -4.86 0.83
C PRO A 195 16.13 -3.81 -0.18
N VAL A 196 17.18 -3.09 0.19
CA VAL A 196 17.95 -2.29 -0.77
C VAL A 196 18.60 -3.21 -1.81
N ARG A 197 18.75 -2.69 -3.03
CA ARG A 197 19.34 -3.36 -4.18
C ARG A 197 20.49 -2.54 -4.75
N HIS A 198 21.61 -3.18 -5.02
CA HIS A 198 22.83 -2.54 -5.53
C HIS A 198 22.93 -2.67 -7.05
N GLY A 199 23.88 -1.94 -7.65
CA GLY A 199 24.15 -2.00 -9.09
C GLY A 199 22.99 -1.57 -9.97
N GLY A 200 22.13 -0.67 -9.46
CA GLY A 200 20.95 -0.16 -10.16
C GLY A 200 21.24 1.11 -10.94
N SER A 201 20.22 1.58 -11.65
CA SER A 201 20.21 2.91 -12.27
C SER A 201 18.82 3.52 -12.18
N VAL A 202 18.75 4.82 -11.92
CA VAL A 202 17.51 5.59 -11.83
C VAL A 202 17.58 6.77 -12.79
N THR A 203 16.60 6.88 -13.69
CA THR A 203 16.37 8.11 -14.46
C THR A 203 15.19 8.84 -13.85
N LEU A 204 15.39 10.09 -13.44
CA LEU A 204 14.35 10.95 -12.88
C LEU A 204 13.67 11.73 -14.01
N TYR A 205 12.34 11.84 -13.93
CA TYR A 205 11.54 12.56 -14.89
C TYR A 205 10.76 13.68 -14.21
N GLN A 206 10.92 14.89 -14.74
CA GLN A 206 10.04 16.03 -14.50
C GLN A 206 9.00 16.06 -15.61
N ASP A 207 7.73 16.03 -15.24
CA ASP A 207 6.58 15.98 -16.13
C ASP A 207 6.59 14.77 -17.08
N ALA A 208 5.63 14.74 -18.01
CA ALA A 208 5.56 13.69 -19.02
C ALA A 208 6.63 13.86 -20.10
N HIS A 209 7.09 15.09 -20.34
CA HIS A 209 8.03 15.41 -21.40
C HIS A 209 8.79 16.71 -21.12
N VAL A 210 10.12 16.69 -21.28
CA VAL A 210 10.96 17.91 -21.27
C VAL A 210 11.55 18.08 -22.66
N PRO A 211 11.14 19.10 -23.44
CA PRO A 211 11.75 19.42 -24.72
C PRO A 211 13.23 19.79 -24.57
N ASP A 212 14.02 19.48 -25.60
CA ASP A 212 15.45 19.80 -25.59
C ASP A 212 15.68 21.32 -25.48
N SER A 213 16.69 21.71 -24.70
CA SER A 213 17.04 23.12 -24.44
C SER A 213 15.94 23.97 -23.77
N MET A 214 14.86 23.39 -23.24
CA MET A 214 13.82 24.13 -22.53
C MET A 214 14.27 24.61 -21.15
N LEU A 215 15.02 23.77 -20.43
CA LEU A 215 15.52 24.05 -19.09
C LEU A 215 17.00 24.45 -19.14
N PRO A 216 17.47 25.26 -18.18
CA PRO A 216 18.87 25.67 -18.12
C PRO A 216 19.79 24.47 -17.89
N GLU A 217 21.02 24.56 -18.39
CA GLU A 217 22.05 23.57 -18.09
C GLU A 217 22.37 23.57 -16.59
N VAL A 218 22.43 22.38 -16.01
CA VAL A 218 22.82 22.16 -14.62
C VAL A 218 24.07 21.29 -14.61
N GLU A 219 25.19 21.88 -14.23
CA GLU A 219 26.47 21.19 -14.07
C GLU A 219 26.49 20.41 -12.74
N LEU A 220 26.84 19.13 -12.81
CA LEU A 220 27.03 18.21 -11.69
C LEU A 220 28.53 18.09 -11.37
N GLU A 221 28.88 17.14 -10.49
CA GLU A 221 30.28 16.81 -10.20
C GLU A 221 31.02 16.37 -11.48
N ASP A 222 32.34 16.57 -11.51
CA ASP A 222 33.22 16.24 -12.63
C ASP A 222 32.84 16.85 -14.00
N GLY A 223 32.05 17.93 -14.01
CA GLY A 223 31.64 18.65 -15.22
C GLY A 223 30.58 17.92 -16.05
N VAL A 224 29.90 16.92 -15.47
CA VAL A 224 28.77 16.23 -16.11
C VAL A 224 27.58 17.19 -16.18
N VAL A 225 26.94 17.31 -17.34
CA VAL A 225 25.73 18.12 -17.49
C VAL A 225 24.51 17.23 -17.26
N PHE A 226 23.61 17.66 -16.36
CA PHE A 226 22.38 16.93 -16.07
C PHE A 226 21.49 16.81 -17.31
N GLU A 227 21.15 15.58 -17.69
CA GLU A 227 20.25 15.30 -18.81
C GLU A 227 18.80 15.21 -18.33
N HIS A 228 17.95 16.14 -18.79
CA HIS A 228 16.52 16.07 -18.54
C HIS A 228 15.87 14.92 -19.32
N GLY A 229 15.24 14.00 -18.59
CA GLY A 229 14.55 12.83 -19.17
C GLY A 229 13.21 13.16 -19.83
N LYS A 230 12.78 12.30 -20.77
CA LYS A 230 11.52 12.45 -21.53
C LYS A 230 10.57 11.29 -21.23
N CYS A 231 9.86 11.33 -20.09
CA CYS A 231 9.15 10.19 -19.50
C CYS A 231 8.28 9.39 -20.50
N TRP A 232 7.30 10.02 -21.13
CA TRP A 232 6.35 9.32 -22.00
C TRP A 232 6.99 8.89 -23.33
N GLU A 233 8.00 9.62 -23.80
CA GLU A 233 8.80 9.22 -24.96
C GLU A 233 9.62 7.97 -24.65
N ASP A 234 10.31 7.94 -23.51
CA ASP A 234 11.05 6.75 -23.08
C ASP A 234 10.14 5.54 -22.82
N ILE A 235 8.96 5.75 -22.22
CA ILE A 235 7.94 4.68 -22.10
C ILE A 235 7.52 4.17 -23.48
N CYS A 236 7.28 5.06 -24.45
CA CYS A 236 6.91 4.68 -25.81
C CYS A 236 8.01 3.84 -26.48
N HIS A 237 9.26 4.31 -26.42
CA HIS A 237 10.41 3.60 -26.97
C HIS A 237 10.63 2.25 -26.27
N ALA A 238 10.46 2.19 -24.95
CA ALA A 238 10.64 0.95 -24.19
C ALA A 238 9.55 -0.08 -24.53
N ILE A 239 8.29 0.35 -24.72
CA ILE A 239 7.20 -0.52 -25.20
C ILE A 239 7.49 -1.01 -26.63
N LEU A 240 7.93 -0.13 -27.52
CA LEU A 240 8.25 -0.49 -28.91
C LEU A 240 9.43 -1.47 -29.01
N GLY A 241 10.46 -1.27 -28.17
CA GLY A 241 11.64 -2.12 -28.09
C GLY A 241 11.44 -3.40 -27.28
N ALA A 242 10.30 -3.60 -26.61
CA ALA A 242 10.01 -4.81 -25.85
C ALA A 242 9.82 -6.03 -26.78
N HIS A 243 10.25 -7.20 -26.33
CA HIS A 243 10.17 -8.46 -27.07
C HIS A 243 9.32 -9.52 -26.38
N HIS A 244 9.11 -9.43 -25.07
CA HIS A 244 8.44 -10.49 -24.30
C HIS A 244 7.22 -10.01 -23.53
N LEU A 245 7.32 -8.90 -22.79
CA LEU A 245 6.26 -8.44 -21.90
C LEU A 245 6.10 -6.92 -21.88
N VAL A 246 4.85 -6.51 -21.69
CA VAL A 246 4.46 -5.14 -21.34
C VAL A 246 3.37 -5.23 -20.28
N TYR A 247 3.73 -4.98 -19.03
CA TYR A 247 2.82 -5.02 -17.88
C TYR A 247 2.55 -3.60 -17.38
N ILE A 248 1.29 -3.21 -17.29
CA ILE A 248 0.90 -1.86 -16.91
C ILE A 248 -0.07 -1.90 -15.73
N VAL A 249 0.17 -1.03 -14.75
CA VAL A 249 -0.72 -0.74 -13.64
C VAL A 249 -1.09 0.73 -13.70
N GLY A 250 -2.37 1.04 -13.55
CA GLY A 250 -2.80 2.43 -13.43
C GLY A 250 -4.00 2.55 -12.49
N TRP A 251 -4.09 3.69 -11.83
CA TRP A 251 -5.35 4.14 -11.25
C TRP A 251 -6.36 4.46 -12.37
N SER A 252 -5.86 5.04 -13.46
CA SER A 252 -6.59 5.24 -14.71
C SER A 252 -5.66 4.92 -15.88
N ILE A 253 -6.20 4.29 -16.91
CA ILE A 253 -5.51 4.12 -18.19
C ILE A 253 -6.49 4.52 -19.26
N TYR A 254 -6.12 5.47 -20.12
CA TYR A 254 -6.95 5.89 -21.23
C TYR A 254 -6.36 5.48 -22.57
N HIS A 255 -7.00 4.54 -23.24
CA HIS A 255 -6.48 3.92 -24.47
C HIS A 255 -6.26 4.93 -25.61
N LYS A 256 -6.92 6.08 -25.62
CA LYS A 256 -6.77 7.07 -26.71
C LYS A 256 -5.59 8.02 -26.54
N VAL A 257 -4.92 8.06 -25.39
CA VAL A 257 -3.80 9.00 -25.21
C VAL A 257 -2.65 8.69 -26.16
N LYS A 258 -2.02 9.74 -26.68
CA LYS A 258 -0.76 9.64 -27.42
C LYS A 258 0.40 9.91 -26.48
N LEU A 259 1.35 8.97 -26.41
CA LEU A 259 2.53 9.08 -25.55
C LEU A 259 3.49 10.17 -26.03
N VAL A 260 3.74 10.24 -27.34
CA VAL A 260 4.68 11.21 -27.93
C VAL A 260 3.94 12.21 -28.81
N ARG A 261 4.02 13.48 -28.43
CA ARG A 261 3.37 14.59 -29.15
C ARG A 261 4.40 15.53 -29.78
N GLU A 262 5.46 15.80 -29.04
CA GLU A 262 6.63 16.59 -29.47
C GLU A 262 7.87 15.67 -29.43
N PRO A 263 8.14 14.86 -30.48
CA PRO A 263 9.24 13.90 -30.46
C PRO A 263 10.60 14.63 -30.49
N THR A 264 11.53 14.18 -29.64
CA THR A 264 12.94 14.64 -29.64
C THR A 264 13.83 13.74 -30.49
N LYS A 265 13.38 12.50 -30.76
CA LYS A 265 14.06 11.52 -31.61
C LYS A 265 13.10 10.85 -32.58
N ALA A 266 13.65 10.18 -33.58
CA ALA A 266 12.85 9.46 -34.58
C ALA A 266 12.01 8.36 -33.92
N LEU A 267 10.70 8.38 -34.14
CA LEU A 267 9.79 7.36 -33.62
C LEU A 267 9.86 6.08 -34.45
N PRO A 268 10.06 4.90 -33.83
CA PRO A 268 9.94 3.63 -34.52
C PRO A 268 8.52 3.41 -35.05
N SER A 269 8.36 2.44 -35.95
CA SER A 269 7.05 1.99 -36.43
C SER A 269 6.10 1.71 -35.27
N GLY A 270 4.93 2.36 -35.29
CA GLY A 270 3.95 2.28 -34.20
C GLY A 270 4.03 3.38 -33.15
N GLY A 271 5.10 4.19 -33.11
CA GLY A 271 5.26 5.27 -32.11
C GLY A 271 4.27 6.43 -32.24
N ASN A 272 3.64 6.58 -33.42
CA ASN A 272 2.58 7.56 -33.65
C ASN A 272 1.17 7.06 -33.26
N LEU A 273 1.02 5.79 -32.86
CA LEU A 273 -0.25 5.24 -32.42
C LEU A 273 -0.66 5.81 -31.06
N ASN A 274 -1.96 5.82 -30.78
CA ASN A 274 -2.42 5.96 -29.40
C ASN A 274 -2.02 4.73 -28.58
N LEU A 275 -2.03 4.86 -27.26
CA LEU A 275 -1.62 3.82 -26.32
C LEU A 275 -2.35 2.49 -26.57
N GLY A 276 -3.66 2.54 -26.84
CA GLY A 276 -4.48 1.38 -27.09
C GLY A 276 -4.03 0.57 -28.30
N GLU A 277 -3.85 1.25 -29.43
CA GLU A 277 -3.40 0.63 -30.68
C GLU A 277 -1.93 0.22 -30.62
N LEU A 278 -1.06 0.97 -29.93
CA LEU A 278 0.32 0.57 -29.65
C LEU A 278 0.39 -0.77 -28.89
N LEU A 279 -0.44 -0.93 -27.85
CA LEU A 279 -0.47 -2.15 -27.05
C LEU A 279 -1.06 -3.35 -27.83
N LYS A 280 -2.07 -3.12 -28.67
CA LYS A 280 -2.57 -4.16 -29.59
C LYS A 280 -1.50 -4.55 -30.60
N TYR A 281 -0.84 -3.58 -31.21
CA TYR A 281 0.25 -3.77 -32.17
C TYR A 281 1.34 -4.67 -31.58
N LYS A 282 1.87 -4.32 -30.40
CA LYS A 282 2.88 -5.15 -29.72
C LYS A 282 2.34 -6.52 -29.32
N SER A 283 1.09 -6.61 -28.89
CA SER A 283 0.51 -7.91 -28.55
C SER A 283 0.34 -8.83 -29.76
N GLN A 284 0.11 -8.29 -30.96
CA GLN A 284 0.02 -9.04 -32.21
C GLN A 284 1.38 -9.55 -32.69
N GLU A 285 2.48 -8.90 -32.31
CA GLU A 285 3.85 -9.41 -32.50
C GLU A 285 4.18 -10.60 -31.58
N GLY A 286 3.27 -10.98 -30.68
CA GLY A 286 3.43 -12.12 -29.77
C GLY A 286 3.82 -11.74 -28.34
N LEU A 287 3.97 -10.45 -28.03
CA LEU A 287 4.26 -10.00 -26.67
C LEU A 287 3.09 -10.26 -25.71
N ARG A 288 3.45 -10.57 -24.47
CA ARG A 288 2.48 -10.65 -23.38
C ARG A 288 2.16 -9.27 -22.83
N VAL A 289 1.00 -8.74 -23.19
CA VAL A 289 0.53 -7.43 -22.71
C VAL A 289 -0.55 -7.59 -21.64
N LEU A 290 -0.26 -7.16 -20.41
CA LEU A 290 -1.14 -7.30 -19.24
C LEU A 290 -1.43 -5.92 -18.62
N LEU A 291 -2.69 -5.57 -18.46
CA LEU A 291 -3.12 -4.32 -17.83
C LEU A 291 -3.88 -4.62 -16.55
N LEU A 292 -3.49 -3.99 -15.45
CA LEU A 292 -4.16 -4.02 -14.16
C LEU A 292 -4.66 -2.62 -13.80
N VAL A 293 -5.90 -2.33 -14.18
CA VAL A 293 -6.54 -1.02 -13.98
C VAL A 293 -7.38 -1.07 -12.71
N TRP A 294 -7.44 0.02 -11.95
CA TRP A 294 -8.39 0.10 -10.83
C TRP A 294 -9.84 0.01 -11.34
N ASP A 295 -10.69 -0.74 -10.62
CA ASP A 295 -12.14 -0.83 -10.89
C ASP A 295 -12.87 0.24 -10.06
N ASP A 296 -13.29 1.32 -10.72
CA ASP A 296 -14.20 2.30 -10.15
C ASP A 296 -15.61 1.70 -10.12
N LYS A 297 -16.02 1.22 -8.93
CA LYS A 297 -17.34 0.62 -8.72
C LYS A 297 -18.52 1.59 -8.92
N THR A 298 -18.25 2.89 -9.09
CA THR A 298 -19.29 3.85 -9.47
C THR A 298 -19.51 3.92 -10.98
N SER A 299 -18.59 3.35 -11.78
CA SER A 299 -18.68 3.23 -13.23
C SER A 299 -19.33 1.88 -13.61
N HIS A 300 -20.63 1.88 -13.88
CA HIS A 300 -21.32 0.66 -14.30
C HIS A 300 -22.21 0.89 -15.52
N SER A 301 -22.02 0.06 -16.55
CA SER A 301 -23.01 -0.12 -17.61
C SER A 301 -23.93 -1.28 -17.24
N LYS A 302 -24.96 -1.03 -16.42
CA LYS A 302 -26.03 -2.01 -16.14
C LYS A 302 -27.25 -1.67 -16.98
N PHE A 303 -27.81 -2.67 -17.67
CA PHE A 303 -29.07 -2.58 -18.43
C PHE A 303 -29.14 -1.42 -19.45
N GLY A 304 -28.06 -1.17 -20.19
CA GLY A 304 -28.04 -0.14 -21.25
C GLY A 304 -27.92 1.30 -20.75
N ILE A 305 -27.81 1.53 -19.44
CA ILE A 305 -27.52 2.84 -18.85
C ILE A 305 -26.03 2.88 -18.54
N ASN A 306 -25.29 3.75 -19.24
CA ASN A 306 -23.90 4.04 -18.92
C ASN A 306 -23.88 5.08 -17.79
N THR A 307 -23.42 4.68 -16.61
CA THR A 307 -23.01 5.65 -15.59
C THR A 307 -21.53 5.95 -15.79
N SER A 308 -21.21 7.20 -16.13
CA SER A 308 -19.83 7.68 -16.04
C SER A 308 -19.43 7.64 -14.57
N GLY A 309 -18.34 6.92 -14.26
CA GLY A 309 -17.81 6.87 -12.90
C GLY A 309 -17.57 8.28 -12.37
N VAL A 310 -17.79 8.48 -11.07
CA VAL A 310 -17.61 9.79 -10.42
C VAL A 310 -16.16 10.26 -10.54
N MET A 311 -15.22 9.32 -10.72
CA MET A 311 -13.78 9.56 -10.72
C MET A 311 -13.16 9.67 -12.13
N GLN A 312 -13.95 9.59 -13.21
CA GLN A 312 -13.49 9.76 -14.60
C GLN A 312 -12.23 8.92 -14.96
N THR A 313 -12.19 7.65 -14.57
CA THR A 313 -10.99 6.80 -14.70
C THR A 313 -10.84 6.06 -16.02
N HIS A 314 -11.85 6.09 -16.90
CA HIS A 314 -11.89 5.39 -18.19
C HIS A 314 -11.66 3.87 -18.12
N ASP A 315 -11.78 3.26 -16.95
CA ASP A 315 -11.46 1.86 -16.67
C ASP A 315 -12.33 0.88 -17.48
N GLU A 316 -13.65 1.06 -17.45
CA GLU A 316 -14.60 0.24 -18.19
C GLU A 316 -14.49 0.44 -19.71
N GLU A 317 -14.21 1.66 -20.17
CA GLU A 317 -13.98 1.95 -21.59
C GLU A 317 -12.71 1.24 -22.09
N THR A 318 -11.61 1.39 -21.37
CA THR A 318 -10.32 0.76 -21.69
C THR A 318 -10.43 -0.77 -21.66
N ARG A 319 -11.14 -1.36 -20.68
CA ARG A 319 -11.41 -2.80 -20.68
C ARG A 319 -12.20 -3.22 -21.92
N LYS A 320 -13.25 -2.48 -22.29
CA LYS A 320 -14.09 -2.79 -23.47
C LYS A 320 -13.27 -2.75 -24.75
N PHE A 321 -12.38 -1.77 -24.90
CA PHE A 321 -11.50 -1.61 -26.05
C PHE A 321 -10.60 -2.85 -26.29
N PHE A 322 -10.06 -3.44 -25.22
CA PHE A 322 -9.18 -4.61 -25.31
C PHE A 322 -9.90 -5.96 -25.34
N LYS A 323 -11.22 -6.01 -25.12
CA LYS A 323 -12.01 -7.25 -24.94
C LYS A 323 -11.83 -8.30 -26.05
N HIS A 324 -11.59 -7.85 -27.28
CA HIS A 324 -11.43 -8.70 -28.47
C HIS A 324 -10.00 -8.68 -29.03
N SER A 325 -9.02 -8.37 -28.19
CA SER A 325 -7.59 -8.40 -28.53
C SER A 325 -6.84 -9.43 -27.68
N SER A 326 -5.58 -9.67 -28.02
CA SER A 326 -4.66 -10.49 -27.22
C SER A 326 -4.16 -9.78 -25.94
N VAL A 327 -4.40 -8.46 -25.82
CA VAL A 327 -4.13 -7.69 -24.61
C VAL A 327 -5.07 -8.12 -23.49
N ARG A 328 -4.52 -8.48 -22.33
CA ARG A 328 -5.33 -8.89 -21.17
C ARG A 328 -5.50 -7.72 -20.21
N CYS A 329 -6.64 -7.05 -20.29
CA CYS A 329 -7.02 -5.97 -19.38
C CYS A 329 -7.92 -6.47 -18.26
N LEU A 330 -7.48 -6.33 -17.01
CA LEU A 330 -8.24 -6.67 -15.81
C LEU A 330 -8.56 -5.42 -15.01
N LEU A 331 -9.83 -5.31 -14.62
CA LEU A 331 -10.23 -4.37 -13.58
C LEU A 331 -9.98 -5.01 -12.22
N SER A 332 -9.27 -4.28 -11.37
CA SER A 332 -8.84 -4.69 -10.03
C SER A 332 -9.56 -3.83 -9.01
N PRO A 333 -10.67 -4.31 -8.43
CA PRO A 333 -11.38 -3.57 -7.40
C PRO A 333 -10.55 -3.57 -6.13
N ARG A 334 -10.59 -2.45 -5.42
CA ARG A 334 -10.17 -2.48 -4.03
C ARG A 334 -11.22 -3.25 -3.25
N TYR A 335 -10.81 -4.37 -2.67
CA TYR A 335 -11.61 -5.11 -1.72
C TYR A 335 -10.91 -5.02 -0.37
N ALA A 336 -11.66 -4.61 0.65
CA ALA A 336 -11.23 -4.94 2.00
C ALA A 336 -11.12 -6.46 2.11
N SER A 337 -10.16 -6.93 2.89
CA SER A 337 -10.03 -8.37 3.14
C SER A 337 -11.38 -8.98 3.54
N SER A 338 -11.65 -10.19 3.03
CA SER A 338 -12.86 -10.95 3.34
C SER A 338 -13.02 -11.27 4.83
N LYS A 339 -11.99 -10.97 5.64
CA LYS A 339 -11.97 -11.10 7.10
C LYS A 339 -12.40 -9.82 7.84
N LEU A 340 -12.75 -8.74 7.14
CA LEU A 340 -13.35 -7.53 7.72
C LEU A 340 -14.88 -7.63 7.74
N SER A 341 -15.57 -6.87 8.58
CA SER A 341 -17.05 -6.84 8.60
C SER A 341 -17.62 -6.36 7.27
N ILE A 342 -18.83 -6.80 6.91
CA ILE A 342 -19.49 -6.47 5.63
C ILE A 342 -19.57 -4.95 5.42
N PHE A 343 -19.92 -4.19 6.47
CA PHE A 343 -19.94 -2.73 6.43
C PHE A 343 -18.57 -2.13 6.06
N LYS A 344 -17.49 -2.61 6.70
CA LYS A 344 -16.12 -2.17 6.37
C LYS A 344 -15.68 -2.61 4.97
N GLN A 345 -16.15 -3.78 4.52
CA GLN A 345 -15.92 -4.23 3.15
C GLN A 345 -16.52 -3.28 2.11
N GLN A 346 -17.73 -2.78 2.38
CA GLN A 346 -18.43 -1.83 1.53
C GLN A 346 -17.76 -0.46 1.53
N VAL A 347 -17.41 0.09 2.71
CA VAL A 347 -16.68 1.36 2.84
C VAL A 347 -15.34 1.30 2.09
N VAL A 348 -14.53 0.28 2.35
CA VAL A 348 -13.21 0.17 1.69
C VAL A 348 -13.34 -0.06 0.19
N GLY A 349 -14.38 -0.79 -0.20
CA GLY A 349 -14.66 -1.08 -1.59
C GLY A 349 -15.15 0.09 -2.42
N THR A 350 -15.59 1.19 -1.78
CA THR A 350 -16.13 2.39 -2.43
C THR A 350 -15.24 3.61 -2.25
N LEU A 351 -14.47 3.72 -1.15
CA LEU A 351 -13.68 4.92 -0.83
C LEU A 351 -12.18 4.79 -1.08
N PHE A 352 -11.61 3.57 -1.15
CA PHE A 352 -10.18 3.38 -1.41
C PHE A 352 -9.95 2.86 -2.82
N THR A 353 -8.85 3.31 -3.43
CA THR A 353 -8.48 2.98 -4.81
C THR A 353 -7.20 2.17 -4.88
N HIS A 354 -6.96 1.53 -6.01
CA HIS A 354 -5.62 1.09 -6.37
C HIS A 354 -4.90 2.25 -7.06
N HIS A 355 -3.92 2.85 -6.39
CA HIS A 355 -3.32 4.11 -6.85
C HIS A 355 -1.91 4.00 -7.47
N GLN A 356 -1.34 2.78 -7.54
CA GLN A 356 -0.03 2.57 -8.14
C GLN A 356 -0.08 2.81 -9.65
N LYS A 357 0.89 3.57 -10.18
CA LYS A 357 1.14 3.74 -11.62
C LYS A 357 2.46 3.07 -11.96
N CYS A 358 2.45 2.15 -12.91
CA CYS A 358 3.65 1.40 -13.27
C CYS A 358 3.60 0.90 -14.70
N VAL A 359 4.72 0.96 -15.40
CA VAL A 359 4.96 0.24 -16.67
C VAL A 359 6.18 -0.64 -16.50
N ILE A 360 6.08 -1.92 -16.83
CA ILE A 360 7.17 -2.89 -16.75
C ILE A 360 7.34 -3.53 -18.11
N VAL A 361 8.56 -3.49 -18.63
CA VAL A 361 8.91 -4.02 -19.95
C VAL A 361 10.25 -4.73 -19.88
N ASP A 362 10.49 -5.64 -20.81
CA ASP A 362 11.84 -6.13 -21.06
C ASP A 362 12.57 -5.18 -22.04
N THR A 363 13.78 -4.77 -21.71
CA THR A 363 14.64 -3.91 -22.53
C THR A 363 15.99 -4.58 -22.81
N GLN A 364 16.77 -3.98 -23.70
CA GLN A 364 18.12 -4.45 -24.04
C GLN A 364 19.05 -4.39 -22.81
N ALA A 365 19.75 -5.48 -22.54
CA ALA A 365 20.85 -5.54 -21.58
C ALA A 365 22.20 -5.64 -22.32
N HIS A 366 23.28 -5.93 -21.59
CA HIS A 366 24.59 -6.15 -22.21
C HIS A 366 24.57 -7.36 -23.17
N GLY A 367 25.33 -7.29 -24.26
CA GLY A 367 25.38 -8.35 -25.27
C GLY A 367 24.03 -8.58 -25.96
N ASN A 368 23.63 -9.85 -26.09
CA ASN A 368 22.34 -10.24 -26.68
C ASN A 368 21.24 -10.49 -25.64
N ASN A 369 21.52 -10.16 -24.37
CA ASN A 369 20.60 -10.40 -23.28
C ASN A 369 19.60 -9.24 -23.13
N ARG A 370 18.54 -9.50 -22.37
CA ARG A 370 17.51 -8.55 -22.00
C ARG A 370 17.39 -8.47 -20.49
N LYS A 371 16.84 -7.36 -20.00
CA LYS A 371 16.60 -7.11 -18.57
C LYS A 371 15.21 -6.55 -18.36
N ILE A 372 14.73 -6.59 -17.13
CA ILE A 372 13.48 -5.91 -16.76
C ILE A 372 13.78 -4.44 -16.46
N THR A 373 12.96 -3.56 -17.04
CA THR A 373 12.94 -2.12 -16.74
C THR A 373 11.55 -1.75 -16.25
N ALA A 374 11.48 -0.92 -15.22
CA ALA A 374 10.23 -0.46 -14.65
C ALA A 374 10.16 1.07 -14.62
N PHE A 375 8.99 1.62 -14.93
CA PHE A 375 8.66 3.02 -14.75
C PHE A 375 7.64 3.12 -13.61
N ILE A 376 7.90 3.96 -12.61
CA ILE A 376 6.98 4.21 -11.50
C ILE A 376 6.99 5.70 -11.09
N GLY A 377 5.85 6.20 -10.61
CA GLY A 377 5.72 7.61 -10.20
C GLY A 377 4.27 8.05 -10.05
N GLY A 378 4.03 9.36 -10.23
CA GLY A 378 2.70 9.98 -10.14
C GLY A 378 1.89 9.98 -11.44
N LEU A 379 2.56 9.92 -12.60
CA LEU A 379 1.90 9.91 -13.91
C LEU A 379 1.17 8.59 -14.22
N ASP A 380 -0.16 8.66 -14.33
CA ASP A 380 -0.96 7.62 -15.01
C ASP A 380 -0.86 7.79 -16.54
N LEU A 381 -0.99 6.68 -17.28
CA LEU A 381 -1.10 6.72 -18.75
C LEU A 381 -2.55 7.04 -19.18
N CYS A 382 -3.01 8.24 -18.85
CA CYS A 382 -4.36 8.71 -19.16
C CYS A 382 -4.41 10.21 -19.48
N ASP A 383 -5.62 10.68 -19.81
CA ASP A 383 -5.89 12.02 -20.30
C ASP A 383 -5.46 13.12 -19.31
N GLY A 384 -4.99 14.24 -19.82
CA GLY A 384 -4.57 15.41 -19.04
C GLY A 384 -3.17 15.35 -18.44
N ARG A 385 -2.49 14.19 -18.49
CA ARG A 385 -1.20 13.96 -17.84
C ARG A 385 0.00 14.33 -18.69
N TYR A 386 -0.17 14.43 -20.01
CA TYR A 386 0.89 14.95 -20.86
C TYR A 386 1.04 16.45 -20.62
N ASP A 387 2.21 16.85 -20.15
CA ASP A 387 2.60 18.24 -20.07
C ASP A 387 4.12 18.39 -20.15
N THR A 388 4.54 19.63 -20.28
CA THR A 388 5.94 20.08 -20.28
C THR A 388 6.16 21.11 -19.18
N PRO A 389 7.40 21.39 -18.75
CA PRO A 389 7.69 22.40 -17.71
C PRO A 389 7.16 23.81 -17.99
N GLU A 390 6.86 24.14 -19.26
CA GLU A 390 6.22 25.40 -19.62
C GLU A 390 4.74 25.50 -19.17
N HIS A 391 4.08 24.38 -18.90
CA HIS A 391 2.70 24.31 -18.41
C HIS A 391 1.72 25.19 -19.19
N ARG A 392 1.73 25.02 -20.52
CA ARG A 392 0.94 25.82 -21.47
C ARG A 392 -0.55 25.79 -21.09
N ILE A 393 -1.12 26.97 -20.84
CA ILE A 393 -2.51 27.10 -20.36
C ILE A 393 -3.52 27.27 -21.51
N LEU A 394 -3.18 28.11 -22.49
CA LEU A 394 -4.04 28.45 -23.63
C LEU A 394 -3.40 28.16 -24.99
N ARG A 395 -2.08 27.90 -25.01
CA ARG A 395 -1.33 27.61 -26.23
C ARG A 395 -1.45 26.12 -26.57
N ASP A 396 -1.41 25.82 -27.86
CA ASP A 396 -1.37 24.46 -28.40
C ASP A 396 -2.58 23.57 -28.03
N ILE A 397 -3.71 24.19 -27.62
CA ILE A 397 -4.97 23.47 -27.30
C ILE A 397 -5.48 22.66 -28.49
N ASP A 398 -5.44 23.24 -29.69
CA ASP A 398 -5.93 22.61 -30.91
C ASP A 398 -4.82 21.79 -31.65
N THR A 399 -3.64 21.64 -31.03
CA THR A 399 -2.50 20.88 -31.59
C THR A 399 -1.98 19.82 -30.61
N VAL A 400 -1.06 20.18 -29.70
CA VAL A 400 -0.42 19.25 -28.74
C VAL A 400 -1.42 18.68 -27.75
N TYR A 401 -2.41 19.48 -27.33
CA TYR A 401 -3.43 19.06 -26.37
C TYR A 401 -4.78 18.76 -27.04
N GLN A 402 -4.80 18.59 -28.37
CA GLN A 402 -6.00 18.22 -29.11
C GLN A 402 -6.54 16.89 -28.59
N ASP A 403 -7.84 16.83 -28.33
CA ASP A 403 -8.54 15.67 -27.76
C ASP A 403 -8.04 15.23 -26.36
N ASP A 404 -7.23 16.07 -25.70
CA ASP A 404 -6.67 15.83 -24.36
C ASP A 404 -6.80 17.07 -23.44
N TYR A 405 -7.88 17.84 -23.63
CA TYR A 405 -8.23 18.93 -22.73
C TYR A 405 -8.70 18.38 -21.37
N HIS A 406 -7.95 18.69 -20.31
CA HIS A 406 -8.29 18.33 -18.95
C HIS A 406 -8.42 19.58 -18.08
N ASN A 407 -9.63 19.83 -17.57
CA ASN A 407 -9.85 20.74 -16.45
C ASN A 407 -11.17 20.39 -15.75
N PRO A 408 -11.14 19.58 -14.68
CA PRO A 408 -12.34 19.18 -13.95
C PRO A 408 -12.91 20.31 -13.06
N THR A 409 -12.24 21.46 -12.96
CA THR A 409 -12.69 22.60 -12.15
C THR A 409 -13.85 23.36 -12.81
N PHE A 410 -13.89 23.36 -14.15
CA PHE A 410 -14.93 24.05 -14.93
C PHE A 410 -15.95 23.06 -15.51
N CYS A 411 -17.11 23.58 -15.89
CA CYS A 411 -18.12 22.78 -16.57
C CYS A 411 -17.63 22.30 -17.94
N ALA A 412 -18.11 21.13 -18.36
CA ALA A 412 -17.83 20.56 -19.67
C ALA A 412 -18.22 21.53 -20.80
N GLY A 413 -17.38 21.63 -21.84
CA GLY A 413 -17.57 22.53 -22.98
C GLY A 413 -16.78 23.84 -22.93
N THR A 414 -16.12 24.13 -21.81
CA THR A 414 -15.18 25.25 -21.69
C THR A 414 -13.92 24.95 -22.51
N LYS A 415 -13.51 25.85 -23.42
CA LYS A 415 -12.35 25.67 -24.33
C LYS A 415 -11.00 26.12 -23.73
N GLY A 416 -10.95 26.42 -22.44
CA GLY A 416 -9.77 26.98 -21.77
C GLY A 416 -10.15 27.72 -20.48
N PRO A 417 -9.25 27.82 -19.49
CA PRO A 417 -7.87 27.30 -19.49
C PRO A 417 -7.80 25.78 -19.25
N ARG A 418 -6.82 25.07 -19.86
CA ARG A 418 -6.50 23.72 -19.38
C ARG A 418 -5.95 23.80 -17.96
N GLN A 419 -6.07 22.72 -17.19
CA GLN A 419 -5.32 22.56 -15.95
C GLN A 419 -3.97 21.92 -16.30
N PRO A 420 -2.84 22.65 -16.20
CA PRO A 420 -1.53 22.05 -16.40
C PRO A 420 -1.26 20.94 -15.37
N TRP A 421 -0.39 20.00 -15.73
CA TRP A 421 -0.08 18.84 -14.92
C TRP A 421 1.42 18.78 -14.63
N HIS A 422 1.81 19.31 -13.46
CA HIS A 422 3.13 19.11 -12.89
C HIS A 422 3.19 17.79 -12.12
N ASP A 423 4.14 16.92 -12.45
CA ASP A 423 4.28 15.62 -11.78
C ASP A 423 5.69 15.04 -11.93
N LEU A 424 6.00 14.00 -11.16
CA LEU A 424 7.29 13.32 -11.16
C LEU A 424 7.14 11.82 -11.45
N HIS A 425 8.12 11.28 -12.17
CA HIS A 425 8.21 9.85 -12.46
C HIS A 425 9.66 9.39 -12.47
N CYS A 426 9.90 8.09 -12.46
CA CYS A 426 11.25 7.55 -12.64
C CYS A 426 11.24 6.25 -13.44
N LYS A 427 12.37 5.99 -14.11
CA LYS A 427 12.72 4.69 -14.68
C LYS A 427 13.75 4.03 -13.77
N ILE A 428 13.56 2.75 -13.51
CA ILE A 428 14.40 1.92 -12.64
C ILE A 428 14.90 0.73 -13.46
N GLU A 429 16.22 0.55 -13.45
CA GLU A 429 16.93 -0.54 -14.09
C GLU A 429 17.82 -1.26 -13.07
N GLY A 430 18.08 -2.55 -13.32
CA GLY A 430 18.84 -3.42 -12.41
C GLY A 430 17.96 -4.18 -11.43
N PRO A 431 18.54 -4.75 -10.36
CA PRO A 431 17.85 -5.66 -9.44
C PRO A 431 16.51 -5.16 -8.86
N ALA A 432 16.40 -3.87 -8.55
CA ALA A 432 15.16 -3.28 -8.01
C ALA A 432 13.96 -3.37 -8.96
N ALA A 433 14.18 -3.46 -10.27
CA ALA A 433 13.09 -3.64 -11.24
C ALA A 433 12.35 -4.98 -11.04
N TYR A 434 13.03 -6.02 -10.53
CA TYR A 434 12.42 -7.32 -10.22
C TYR A 434 11.56 -7.30 -8.96
N ASP A 435 11.83 -6.41 -8.01
CA ASP A 435 10.94 -6.18 -6.85
C ASP A 435 9.62 -5.52 -7.30
N ILE A 436 9.71 -4.58 -8.26
CA ILE A 436 8.54 -3.94 -8.88
C ILE A 436 7.73 -4.95 -9.69
N LEU A 437 8.40 -5.83 -10.46
CA LEU A 437 7.76 -6.95 -11.14
C LEU A 437 7.08 -7.90 -10.14
N THR A 438 7.76 -8.26 -9.06
CA THR A 438 7.19 -9.10 -7.99
C THR A 438 5.91 -8.47 -7.43
N ASN A 439 5.90 -7.16 -7.20
CA ASN A 439 4.68 -6.45 -6.80
C ASN A 439 3.55 -6.61 -7.84
N PHE A 440 3.84 -6.42 -9.14
CA PHE A 440 2.85 -6.62 -10.19
C PHE A 440 2.29 -8.05 -10.17
N GLU A 441 3.15 -9.06 -10.15
CA GLU A 441 2.73 -10.45 -10.19
C GLU A 441 1.89 -10.86 -8.97
N GLN A 442 2.30 -10.42 -7.77
CA GLN A 442 1.55 -10.66 -6.54
C GLN A 442 0.13 -10.08 -6.63
N ARG A 443 -0.02 -8.89 -7.22
CA ARG A 443 -1.33 -8.26 -7.45
C ARG A 443 -2.12 -8.95 -8.56
N TRP A 444 -1.47 -9.29 -9.66
CA TRP A 444 -2.11 -9.99 -10.79
C TRP A 444 -2.73 -11.30 -10.35
N ARG A 445 -1.95 -12.14 -9.64
CA ARG A 445 -2.42 -13.42 -9.08
C ARG A 445 -3.59 -13.26 -8.11
N LYS A 446 -3.72 -12.09 -7.47
CA LYS A 446 -4.88 -11.78 -6.60
C LYS A 446 -6.10 -11.39 -7.41
N ALA A 447 -5.93 -10.56 -8.44
CA ALA A 447 -7.02 -10.12 -9.31
C ALA A 447 -7.63 -11.30 -10.10
N THR A 448 -6.82 -12.24 -10.58
CA THR A 448 -7.30 -13.36 -11.40
C THR A 448 -8.06 -14.44 -10.62
N LYS A 449 -7.84 -14.55 -9.31
CA LYS A 449 -8.54 -15.52 -8.43
C LYS A 449 -10.08 -15.44 -8.53
N TRP A 450 -10.64 -14.24 -8.70
CA TRP A 450 -12.10 -14.06 -8.79
C TRP A 450 -12.65 -14.45 -10.16
N SER A 451 -11.88 -14.19 -11.23
CA SER A 451 -12.17 -14.69 -12.58
C SER A 451 -12.16 -16.22 -12.60
N GLU A 452 -11.22 -16.86 -11.89
CA GLU A 452 -11.17 -18.32 -11.74
C GLU A 452 -12.38 -18.88 -11.02
N LEU A 453 -12.84 -18.25 -9.92
CA LEU A 453 -14.01 -18.70 -9.17
C LEU A 453 -15.29 -18.60 -10.01
N GLY A 454 -15.49 -17.47 -10.71
CA GLY A 454 -16.60 -17.28 -11.63
C GLY A 454 -16.61 -18.26 -12.80
N ARG A 455 -15.43 -18.70 -13.27
CA ARG A 455 -15.27 -19.70 -14.35
C ARG A 455 -15.36 -21.14 -13.87
N LYS A 456 -14.94 -21.45 -12.65
CA LYS A 456 -15.18 -22.77 -12.01
C LYS A 456 -16.67 -23.02 -11.82
N LEU A 457 -17.46 -22.01 -11.47
CA LEU A 457 -18.92 -22.11 -11.48
C LEU A 457 -19.50 -22.40 -12.89
N LYS A 458 -18.79 -22.01 -13.96
CA LYS A 458 -19.13 -22.32 -15.36
C LYS A 458 -18.58 -23.66 -15.86
N ARG A 459 -18.10 -24.54 -14.97
CA ARG A 459 -17.59 -25.90 -15.28
C ARG A 459 -16.50 -25.95 -16.36
N VAL A 460 -15.65 -24.93 -16.48
CA VAL A 460 -14.44 -25.01 -17.30
C VAL A 460 -13.37 -25.71 -16.46
N SER A 461 -13.27 -27.04 -16.59
CA SER A 461 -12.23 -27.85 -15.96
C SER A 461 -10.92 -27.74 -16.74
N HIS A 462 -9.80 -27.50 -16.05
CA HIS A 462 -8.43 -27.32 -16.58
C HIS A 462 -8.05 -25.94 -17.14
N TRP A 463 -8.19 -24.89 -16.31
CA TRP A 463 -7.52 -23.62 -16.60
C TRP A 463 -6.43 -23.34 -15.55
N ASN A 464 -5.20 -23.17 -16.02
CA ASN A 464 -4.09 -22.65 -15.25
C ASN A 464 -3.79 -21.25 -15.80
N ASP A 465 -3.70 -20.22 -14.94
CA ASP A 465 -3.43 -18.85 -15.39
C ASP A 465 -1.99 -18.69 -15.88
N ASP A 466 -1.73 -19.03 -17.13
CA ASP A 466 -0.42 -18.85 -17.77
C ASP A 466 -0.25 -17.41 -18.30
N SER A 467 -0.83 -16.42 -17.60
CA SER A 467 -0.72 -14.99 -17.96
C SER A 467 0.70 -14.50 -17.85
N LEU A 468 1.32 -14.79 -16.71
CA LEU A 468 2.60 -14.24 -16.29
C LEU A 468 3.71 -15.07 -16.93
N ILE A 469 4.65 -14.38 -17.57
CA ILE A 469 5.83 -15.04 -18.12
C ILE A 469 6.71 -15.50 -16.97
N LYS A 470 7.17 -16.74 -17.06
CA LYS A 470 8.18 -17.31 -16.17
C LYS A 470 9.55 -16.95 -16.72
N LEU A 471 10.17 -15.89 -16.17
CA LEU A 471 11.43 -15.36 -16.67
C LEU A 471 12.55 -16.41 -16.61
N GLU A 472 12.52 -17.29 -15.61
CA GLU A 472 13.50 -18.37 -15.44
C GLU A 472 13.52 -19.38 -16.61
N ARG A 473 12.51 -19.35 -17.49
CA ARG A 473 12.44 -20.20 -18.69
C ARG A 473 13.03 -19.53 -19.94
N ILE A 474 13.40 -18.26 -19.87
CA ILE A 474 13.92 -17.48 -20.98
C ILE A 474 15.37 -17.12 -20.66
N PHE A 475 16.31 -17.95 -21.10
CA PHE A 475 17.72 -17.86 -20.70
C PHE A 475 18.42 -16.55 -21.11
N TRP A 476 17.88 -15.83 -22.10
CA TRP A 476 18.42 -14.54 -22.55
C TRP A 476 17.76 -13.34 -21.87
N ILE A 477 16.85 -13.54 -20.90
CA ILE A 477 16.43 -12.49 -19.97
C ILE A 477 17.20 -12.71 -18.68
N LEU A 478 18.13 -11.81 -18.36
CA LEU A 478 18.80 -11.77 -17.07
C LEU A 478 17.71 -11.70 -16.00
N SER A 479 17.65 -12.65 -15.08
CA SER A 479 16.61 -12.67 -14.06
C SER A 479 17.05 -13.46 -12.83
N PRO A 480 16.52 -13.13 -11.65
CA PRO A 480 16.77 -13.89 -10.44
C PRO A 480 16.31 -15.35 -10.59
N SER A 481 17.06 -16.28 -10.03
CA SER A 481 16.80 -17.72 -10.06
C SER A 481 17.21 -18.38 -8.74
N GLU A 482 17.03 -19.70 -8.61
CA GLU A 482 17.52 -20.44 -7.43
C GLU A 482 19.05 -20.36 -7.27
N SER A 483 19.80 -20.22 -8.38
CA SER A 483 21.26 -20.08 -8.38
C SER A 483 21.75 -18.63 -8.40
N THR A 484 20.88 -17.68 -8.79
CA THR A 484 21.22 -16.26 -8.97
C THR A 484 20.31 -15.41 -8.08
N PRO A 485 20.75 -15.00 -6.89
CA PRO A 485 19.99 -14.11 -6.02
C PRO A 485 19.61 -12.81 -6.73
N VAL A 486 18.58 -12.11 -6.23
CA VAL A 486 18.12 -10.87 -6.86
C VAL A 486 19.21 -9.80 -6.90
N ASP A 487 20.08 -9.73 -5.90
CA ASP A 487 21.15 -8.72 -5.79
C ASP A 487 22.48 -9.19 -6.40
N ASP A 488 22.46 -10.27 -7.19
CA ASP A 488 23.66 -10.81 -7.83
C ASP A 488 24.28 -9.80 -8.82
N PRO A 489 25.61 -9.61 -8.81
CA PRO A 489 26.31 -8.73 -9.74
C PRO A 489 26.03 -8.99 -11.23
N GLU A 490 25.61 -10.20 -11.62
CA GLU A 490 25.19 -10.50 -13.00
C GLU A 490 23.96 -9.69 -13.45
N LEU A 491 23.12 -9.28 -12.49
CA LEU A 491 21.90 -8.50 -12.73
C LEU A 491 22.15 -6.98 -12.68
N TRP A 492 23.37 -6.56 -12.32
CA TRP A 492 23.72 -5.15 -12.19
C TRP A 492 23.80 -4.47 -13.56
N VAL A 493 23.35 -3.23 -13.60
CA VAL A 493 23.42 -2.35 -14.79
C VAL A 493 24.51 -1.29 -14.65
N SER A 494 25.02 -1.11 -13.44
CA SER A 494 26.14 -0.23 -13.10
C SER A 494 27.03 -0.96 -12.08
N LYS A 495 28.33 -0.65 -12.07
CA LYS A 495 29.29 -1.27 -11.14
C LYS A 495 29.34 -0.49 -9.84
N GLU A 496 29.82 -1.11 -8.79
CA GLU A 496 29.90 -0.45 -7.48
C GLU A 496 30.82 0.78 -7.46
N ASP A 497 31.86 0.80 -8.30
CA ASP A 497 32.82 1.90 -8.44
C ASP A 497 32.40 2.96 -9.48
N ASP A 498 31.25 2.77 -10.14
CA ASP A 498 30.71 3.74 -11.09
C ASP A 498 30.02 4.90 -10.33
N PRO A 499 30.42 6.16 -10.55
CA PRO A 499 29.81 7.31 -9.88
C PRO A 499 28.30 7.46 -10.19
N GLU A 500 27.83 6.90 -11.31
CA GLU A 500 26.41 6.92 -11.69
C GLU A 500 25.61 5.72 -11.15
N ASN A 501 26.21 4.91 -10.27
CA ASN A 501 25.56 3.76 -9.65
C ASN A 501 24.46 4.19 -8.66
N TRP A 502 23.33 3.50 -8.69
CA TRP A 502 22.23 3.70 -7.74
C TRP A 502 21.97 2.47 -6.90
N HIS A 503 21.92 2.67 -5.57
CA HIS A 503 21.29 1.71 -4.67
C HIS A 503 19.81 2.06 -4.53
N VAL A 504 18.93 1.13 -4.87
CA VAL A 504 17.48 1.38 -4.97
C VAL A 504 16.72 0.47 -4.03
N GLN A 505 15.83 1.05 -3.24
CA GLN A 505 14.95 0.30 -2.34
C GLN A 505 13.47 0.58 -2.68
N VAL A 506 12.70 -0.49 -2.89
CA VAL A 506 11.29 -0.38 -3.30
C VAL A 506 10.37 -0.41 -2.08
N PHE A 507 9.52 0.60 -1.94
CA PHE A 507 8.55 0.71 -0.84
C PHE A 507 7.11 0.62 -1.34
N ARG A 508 6.21 0.13 -0.48
CA ARG A 508 4.78 0.02 -0.81
C ARG A 508 3.87 0.37 0.36
N SER A 509 2.61 0.65 0.02
CA SER A 509 1.45 0.65 0.93
C SER A 509 0.44 -0.34 0.37
N ILE A 510 0.42 -1.56 0.91
CA ILE A 510 -0.42 -2.65 0.40
C ILE A 510 -0.76 -3.66 1.50
N ASP A 511 -1.85 -4.40 1.34
CA ASP A 511 -2.24 -5.45 2.28
C ASP A 511 -2.56 -6.78 1.58
N SER A 512 -2.69 -7.83 2.38
CA SER A 512 -3.07 -9.17 1.92
C SER A 512 -4.46 -9.24 1.27
N GLY A 513 -5.26 -8.18 1.32
CA GLY A 513 -6.48 -8.00 0.55
C GLY A 513 -6.21 -7.73 -0.94
N SER A 514 -5.13 -7.01 -1.25
CA SER A 514 -4.80 -6.53 -2.59
C SER A 514 -3.73 -7.35 -3.33
N LEU A 515 -3.10 -8.31 -2.66
CA LEU A 515 -2.12 -9.20 -3.29
C LEU A 515 -2.25 -10.67 -2.84
N LYS A 516 -1.51 -11.55 -3.52
CA LYS A 516 -1.27 -12.95 -3.15
C LYS A 516 0.23 -13.14 -2.97
N GLY A 517 0.66 -13.75 -1.86
CA GLY A 517 2.08 -14.02 -1.58
C GLY A 517 2.48 -13.75 -0.14
N PHE A 518 1.78 -12.85 0.57
CA PHE A 518 2.06 -12.62 1.98
C PHE A 518 1.86 -13.89 2.83
N PRO A 519 2.77 -14.12 3.81
CA PRO A 519 2.64 -15.22 4.73
C PRO A 519 1.35 -15.09 5.54
N LYS A 520 0.82 -16.23 5.99
CA LYS A 520 -0.33 -16.26 6.91
C LYS A 520 0.10 -16.36 8.36
N ASP A 521 1.29 -16.92 8.57
CA ASP A 521 1.92 -17.02 9.87
C ASP A 521 2.50 -15.65 10.27
N VAL A 522 2.30 -15.27 11.52
CA VAL A 522 2.66 -13.93 12.02
C VAL A 522 4.16 -13.80 12.19
N VAL A 523 4.82 -14.82 12.72
CA VAL A 523 6.28 -14.82 12.90
C VAL A 523 6.95 -14.70 11.55
N VAL A 524 6.49 -15.44 10.53
CA VAL A 524 7.00 -15.33 9.16
C VAL A 524 6.68 -13.96 8.53
N ALA A 525 5.57 -13.32 8.89
CA ALA A 525 5.26 -11.98 8.42
C ALA A 525 6.19 -10.93 9.03
N GLU A 526 6.44 -11.04 10.34
CA GLU A 526 7.33 -10.14 11.08
C GLU A 526 8.79 -10.27 10.60
N THR A 527 9.27 -11.49 10.30
CA THR A 527 10.62 -11.67 9.70
C THR A 527 10.75 -11.09 8.30
N GLN A 528 9.63 -10.77 7.64
CA GLN A 528 9.56 -10.06 6.36
C GLN A 528 9.21 -8.57 6.54
N ASN A 529 9.32 -8.03 7.75
CA ASN A 529 9.00 -6.64 8.10
C ASN A 529 7.54 -6.22 7.78
N LEU A 530 6.61 -7.18 7.81
CA LEU A 530 5.20 -6.93 7.60
C LEU A 530 4.46 -6.78 8.93
N VAL A 531 3.48 -5.89 8.98
CA VAL A 531 2.65 -5.68 10.16
C VAL A 531 1.41 -6.55 10.09
N CYS A 532 1.19 -7.36 11.12
CA CYS A 532 -0.06 -8.08 11.31
C CYS A 532 -1.03 -7.24 12.14
N ALA A 533 -2.19 -6.89 11.57
CA ALA A 533 -3.22 -6.16 12.32
C ALA A 533 -4.59 -6.78 12.06
N LYS A 534 -5.30 -7.14 13.15
CA LYS A 534 -6.55 -7.94 13.13
C LYS A 534 -6.36 -9.31 12.49
N ASN A 535 -6.38 -9.30 11.16
CA ASN A 535 -6.56 -10.42 10.24
C ASN A 535 -5.90 -10.13 8.87
N LEU A 536 -5.20 -8.99 8.78
CA LEU A 536 -4.53 -8.47 7.60
C LEU A 536 -3.03 -8.46 7.86
N VAL A 537 -2.29 -8.76 6.80
CA VAL A 537 -0.85 -8.54 6.74
C VAL A 537 -0.65 -7.33 5.87
N ILE A 538 0.08 -6.34 6.38
CA ILE A 538 0.16 -4.99 5.84
C ILE A 538 1.63 -4.62 5.65
N ASP A 539 1.96 -4.19 4.45
CA ASP A 539 3.21 -3.49 4.14
C ASP A 539 2.90 -1.98 4.17
N LYS A 540 3.57 -1.28 5.08
CA LYS A 540 3.48 0.18 5.28
C LYS A 540 4.83 0.86 5.05
N SER A 541 5.73 0.22 4.31
CA SER A 541 7.11 0.65 4.14
C SER A 541 7.28 2.04 3.53
N ILE A 542 6.31 2.55 2.74
CA ILE A 542 6.32 3.96 2.31
C ILE A 542 6.32 4.90 3.52
N GLN A 543 5.42 4.69 4.49
CA GLN A 543 5.37 5.53 5.69
C GLN A 543 6.68 5.42 6.49
N THR A 544 7.21 4.20 6.62
CA THR A 544 8.49 3.96 7.30
C THR A 544 9.63 4.71 6.62
N ALA A 545 9.71 4.68 5.30
CA ALA A 545 10.73 5.39 4.52
C ALA A 545 10.60 6.91 4.66
N TYR A 546 9.39 7.47 4.63
CA TYR A 546 9.16 8.90 4.89
C TYR A 546 9.66 9.32 6.28
N ILE A 547 9.30 8.54 7.31
CA ILE A 547 9.76 8.81 8.69
C ILE A 547 11.29 8.72 8.77
N HIS A 548 11.89 7.73 8.12
CA HIS A 548 13.34 7.55 8.06
C HIS A 548 14.01 8.77 7.43
N ALA A 549 13.61 9.14 6.20
CA ALA A 549 14.17 10.27 5.45
C ALA A 549 14.04 11.60 6.20
N ILE A 550 12.88 11.85 6.83
CA ILE A 550 12.65 13.08 7.61
C ILE A 550 13.55 13.10 8.86
N ARG A 551 13.68 11.98 9.56
CA ARG A 551 14.51 11.89 10.78
C ARG A 551 16.01 11.95 10.48
N SER A 552 16.43 11.51 9.29
CA SER A 552 17.83 11.54 8.87
C SER A 552 18.24 12.83 8.18
N ALA A 553 17.30 13.69 7.77
CA ALA A 553 17.59 14.95 7.10
C ALA A 553 18.46 15.88 7.97
N GLN A 554 19.47 16.49 7.35
CA GLN A 554 20.43 17.37 8.03
C GLN A 554 20.38 18.83 7.57
N HIS A 555 19.98 19.06 6.31
CA HIS A 555 20.03 20.38 5.69
C HIS A 555 18.62 20.91 5.40
N PHE A 556 17.93 20.34 4.43
CA PHE A 556 16.58 20.71 4.07
C PHE A 556 15.79 19.50 3.60
N ILE A 557 14.47 19.64 3.57
CA ILE A 557 13.55 18.68 2.97
C ILE A 557 12.73 19.45 1.96
N TYR A 558 12.72 18.97 0.72
CA TYR A 558 11.85 19.47 -0.34
C TYR A 558 10.72 18.46 -0.58
N ILE A 559 9.47 18.92 -0.60
CA ILE A 559 8.30 18.06 -0.76
C ILE A 559 7.38 18.63 -1.83
N GLU A 560 7.24 17.88 -2.92
CA GLU A 560 6.13 18.03 -3.87
C GLU A 560 5.15 16.89 -3.64
N ASN A 561 3.89 17.23 -3.32
CA ASN A 561 2.86 16.22 -3.08
C ASN A 561 1.48 16.81 -3.35
N GLN A 562 0.59 16.02 -3.95
CA GLN A 562 -0.80 16.39 -4.18
C GLN A 562 -1.54 16.69 -2.86
N TYR A 563 -1.15 15.99 -1.79
CA TYR A 563 -1.75 16.17 -0.46
C TYR A 563 -0.69 16.42 0.60
N PHE A 564 -0.98 17.36 1.49
CA PHE A 564 -0.18 17.62 2.69
C PHE A 564 -1.08 17.69 3.93
N ILE A 565 -1.55 16.52 4.35
CA ILE A 565 -2.47 16.36 5.48
C ILE A 565 -2.12 15.10 6.27
N GLY A 566 -2.07 15.19 7.60
CA GLY A 566 -1.67 14.07 8.45
C GLY A 566 -1.57 14.46 9.91
N SER A 567 -1.09 13.53 10.73
CA SER A 567 -0.85 13.73 12.17
C SER A 567 -2.04 14.34 12.92
N SER A 568 -3.25 13.89 12.59
CA SER A 568 -4.50 14.43 13.14
C SER A 568 -4.62 14.32 14.66
N PHE A 569 -3.88 13.39 15.27
CA PHE A 569 -3.75 13.26 16.72
C PHE A 569 -3.22 14.54 17.41
N ALA A 570 -2.48 15.37 16.68
CA ALA A 570 -1.93 16.63 17.18
C ALA A 570 -2.78 17.86 16.83
N TRP A 571 -3.92 17.69 16.15
CA TRP A 571 -4.76 18.82 15.77
C TRP A 571 -5.47 19.43 16.99
N PRO A 572 -5.57 20.76 17.11
CA PRO A 572 -6.18 21.42 18.28
C PRO A 572 -7.62 20.95 18.57
N ALA A 573 -8.43 20.78 17.53
CA ALA A 573 -9.84 20.38 17.65
C ALA A 573 -10.06 18.90 18.05
N TYR A 574 -9.02 18.05 17.96
CA TYR A 574 -9.14 16.65 18.34
C TYR A 574 -9.32 16.48 19.86
N LYS A 575 -8.79 17.44 20.65
CA LYS A 575 -8.98 17.49 22.11
C LYS A 575 -10.45 17.66 22.53
N GLU A 576 -11.30 18.23 21.69
CA GLU A 576 -12.74 18.39 21.98
C GLU A 576 -13.56 17.18 21.56
N ALA A 577 -13.09 16.37 20.60
CA ALA A 577 -13.77 15.16 20.15
C ALA A 577 -13.74 14.03 21.21
N GLU A 578 -12.72 13.99 22.06
CA GLU A 578 -12.64 13.06 23.20
C GLU A 578 -13.74 13.30 24.25
N ARG A 579 -14.32 14.51 24.35
CA ARG A 579 -15.45 14.78 25.26
C ARG A 579 -16.78 14.15 24.83
N TRP A 580 -16.87 13.62 23.61
CA TRP A 580 -18.10 13.00 23.08
C TRP A 580 -18.03 11.47 22.98
N CYS A 581 -16.91 10.86 23.37
CA CYS A 581 -16.71 9.40 23.36
C CYS A 581 -16.46 8.82 24.77
N SER A 582 -16.88 9.52 25.82
CA SER A 582 -17.01 9.01 27.19
C SER A 582 -18.43 8.51 27.46
#